data_AF-A0A530QN49-F1
#
_entry.id   AF-A0A530QN49-F1
#
_cell.length_a   1.000
_cell.length_b   1.000
_cell.length_c   1.000
_cell.angle_alpha   90.00
_cell.angle_beta   90.00
_cell.angle_gamma   90.00
#
_symmetry.space_group_name_H-M   'P 1'
#
loop_
_entity.id
_entity.type
_entity.pdbx_description
1 polymer ?
#
loop_
_entity_poly.entity_id
_entity_poly.type
_entity_poly.pdbx_seq_one_letter_code
_entity_poly.pdbx_strand_id
1 'polypeptide(L)'
;HHDDELDHEHDDFDSFVIDIPSIANPDELALRVATAAEEENVLRVKGFVDVGGKPMRLLLQAVGPRVNHYYDRAWTAEDDRRSRLVVIGLKGLNRPAIERILAG
;
A
#
# COMPACT_ATOMS: atom_id res chain seq x y z
N HIS A 1 -35.63 -28.63 -1.31
CA HIS A 1 -35.76 -27.30 -0.67
C HIS A 1 -34.48 -27.09 0.13
N HIS A 2 -33.63 -26.17 -0.35
CA HIS A 2 -32.50 -25.43 0.27
C HIS A 2 -31.44 -26.24 1.06
N ASP A 3 -30.14 -26.09 0.84
CA ASP A 3 -29.38 -24.83 0.85
C ASP A 3 -28.38 -24.74 -0.32
N ASP A 4 -28.60 -23.76 -1.19
CA ASP A 4 -27.60 -23.29 -2.14
C ASP A 4 -26.50 -22.53 -1.38
N GLU A 5 -25.28 -22.87 -1.75
CA GLU A 5 -24.02 -22.13 -1.62
C GLU A 5 -24.18 -20.67 -1.16
N LEU A 6 -23.72 -20.41 0.08
CA LEU A 6 -23.20 -19.11 0.46
C LEU A 6 -21.89 -18.90 -0.32
N ASP A 7 -21.99 -18.50 -1.59
CA ASP A 7 -20.84 -18.03 -2.36
C ASP A 7 -20.49 -16.62 -1.82
N HIS A 8 -19.64 -16.64 -0.82
CA HIS A 8 -19.26 -15.48 -0.02
C HIS A 8 -18.53 -14.45 -0.89
N GLU A 9 -19.06 -13.21 -0.85
CA GLU A 9 -18.62 -11.85 -1.21
C GLU A 9 -17.09 -11.53 -1.22
N HIS A 10 -16.24 -12.44 -1.69
CA HIS A 10 -14.79 -12.27 -1.80
C HIS A 10 -14.34 -11.83 -3.21
N ASP A 11 -15.28 -11.66 -4.15
CA ASP A 11 -15.00 -11.29 -5.55
C ASP A 11 -15.05 -9.77 -5.83
N ASP A 12 -15.36 -8.95 -4.83
CA ASP A 12 -15.52 -7.49 -5.01
C ASP A 12 -14.21 -6.70 -4.92
N PHE A 13 -13.12 -7.32 -4.46
CA PHE A 13 -11.86 -6.64 -4.19
C PHE A 13 -10.67 -7.27 -4.91
N ASP A 14 -9.83 -6.41 -5.49
CA ASP A 14 -8.51 -6.77 -5.99
C ASP A 14 -7.43 -6.34 -5.00
N SER A 15 -6.36 -7.12 -4.93
CA SER A 15 -5.15 -6.72 -4.21
C SER A 15 -3.89 -7.11 -4.95
N PHE A 16 -2.86 -6.28 -4.82
CA PHE A 16 -1.53 -6.59 -5.35
C PHE A 16 -0.44 -5.96 -4.49
N VAL A 17 0.77 -6.48 -4.67
CA VAL A 17 1.98 -5.97 -4.05
C VAL A 17 2.72 -5.10 -5.06
N ILE A 18 3.23 -3.96 -4.58
CA ILE A 18 4.15 -3.10 -5.31
C ILE A 18 5.42 -2.90 -4.49
N ASP A 19 6.56 -3.06 -5.14
CA ASP A 19 7.84 -2.62 -4.62
C ASP A 19 8.14 -1.23 -5.18
N ILE A 20 8.46 -0.27 -4.32
CA ILE A 20 8.80 1.12 -4.71
C ILE A 20 10.25 1.44 -4.34
N PRO A 21 10.87 2.48 -4.93
CA PRO A 21 12.17 2.93 -4.50
C PRO A 21 12.21 3.36 -3.02
N SER A 22 13.42 3.43 -2.46
CA SER A 22 13.65 4.12 -1.18
C SER A 22 13.21 5.58 -1.31
N ILE A 23 12.54 6.10 -0.29
CA ILE A 23 12.03 7.48 -0.30
C ILE A 23 12.92 8.40 0.55
N ALA A 24 12.95 9.69 0.22
CA ALA A 24 13.58 10.69 1.07
C ALA A 24 12.60 11.26 2.12
N ASN A 25 11.33 11.42 1.76
CA ASN A 25 10.33 12.12 2.55
C ASN A 25 9.03 11.28 2.69
N PRO A 26 8.68 10.82 3.91
CA PRO A 26 7.42 10.12 4.18
C PRO A 26 6.16 10.88 3.75
N ASP A 27 6.15 12.20 3.86
CA ASP A 27 4.96 13.01 3.56
C ASP A 27 4.68 13.06 2.05
N GLU A 28 5.71 13.02 1.21
CA GLU A 28 5.56 12.90 -0.25
C GLU A 28 5.01 11.54 -0.67
N LEU A 29 5.37 10.46 0.04
CA LEU A 29 4.73 9.16 -0.19
C LEU A 29 3.27 9.17 0.29
N ALA A 30 2.99 9.82 1.42
CA ALA A 30 1.62 9.93 1.92
C ALA A 30 0.71 10.66 0.93
N LEU A 31 1.19 11.75 0.30
CA LEU A 31 0.46 12.45 -0.75
C LEU A 31 0.18 11.54 -1.96
N ARG A 32 1.19 10.81 -2.45
CA ARG A 32 1.01 9.85 -3.57
C ARG A 32 0.00 8.74 -3.24
N VAL A 33 0.03 8.23 -2.01
CA VAL A 33 -0.95 7.23 -1.55
C VAL A 33 -2.35 7.82 -1.50
N ALA A 34 -2.51 9.08 -1.03
CA ALA A 34 -3.80 9.75 -1.05
C ALA A 34 -4.30 9.96 -2.48
N THR A 35 -3.45 10.38 -3.41
CA THR A 35 -3.77 10.50 -4.84
C THR A 35 -4.23 9.17 -5.44
N ALA A 36 -3.52 8.06 -5.17
CA ALA A 36 -3.94 6.74 -5.66
C ALA A 36 -5.31 6.32 -5.09
N ALA A 37 -5.64 6.72 -3.86
CA ALA A 37 -6.96 6.48 -3.28
C ALA A 37 -8.07 7.30 -3.93
N GLU A 38 -7.79 8.55 -4.29
CA GLU A 38 -8.75 9.46 -4.93
C GLU A 38 -8.97 9.13 -6.42
N GLU A 39 -7.91 8.77 -7.14
CA GLU A 39 -7.96 8.60 -8.60
C GLU A 39 -8.24 7.16 -9.04
N GLU A 40 -7.78 6.15 -8.29
CA GLU A 40 -7.71 4.76 -8.77
C GLU A 40 -8.50 3.76 -7.90
N ASN A 41 -9.49 4.23 -7.14
CA ASN A 41 -10.35 3.41 -6.27
C ASN A 41 -9.58 2.55 -5.26
N VAL A 42 -8.40 3.00 -4.83
CA VAL A 42 -7.63 2.32 -3.78
C VAL A 42 -8.31 2.54 -2.43
N LEU A 43 -8.71 1.46 -1.78
CA LEU A 43 -9.42 1.48 -0.51
C LEU A 43 -8.47 1.38 0.68
N ARG A 44 -7.37 0.63 0.53
CA ARG A 44 -6.38 0.43 1.59
C ARG A 44 -4.99 0.27 1.01
N VAL A 45 -4.02 0.91 1.66
CA VAL A 45 -2.60 0.67 1.44
C VAL A 45 -1.97 0.33 2.78
N LYS A 46 -1.08 -0.66 2.81
CA LYS A 46 -0.27 -0.96 4.00
C LYS A 46 1.11 -1.46 3.60
N GLY A 47 2.12 -1.16 4.39
CA GLY A 47 3.43 -1.75 4.14
C GLY A 47 4.55 -1.10 4.93
N PHE A 48 5.76 -1.55 4.61
CA PHE A 48 6.98 -0.98 5.15
C PHE A 48 7.74 -0.29 4.03
N VAL A 49 8.35 0.85 4.36
CA VAL A 49 9.05 1.69 3.42
C VAL A 49 10.45 1.96 3.93
N ASP A 50 11.43 1.81 3.06
CA ASP A 50 12.79 2.25 3.31
C ASP A 50 12.88 3.77 3.15
N VAL A 51 13.37 4.45 4.19
CA VAL A 51 13.58 5.90 4.17
C VAL A 51 15.09 6.15 4.15
N GLY A 52 15.56 6.77 3.07
CA GLY A 52 16.95 7.08 2.83
C GLY A 52 17.62 7.77 4.03
N GLY A 53 18.80 7.29 4.41
CA GLY A 53 19.55 7.84 5.54
C GLY A 53 19.00 7.48 6.93
N LYS A 54 17.90 6.72 7.04
CA LYS A 54 17.37 6.25 8.32
C LYS A 54 17.60 4.75 8.49
N PRO A 55 17.98 4.29 9.69
CA PRO A 55 18.12 2.86 9.98
C PRO A 55 16.77 2.19 10.27
N MET A 56 15.67 2.95 10.35
CA MET A 56 14.34 2.47 10.74
C MET A 56 13.43 2.22 9.53
N ARG A 57 12.61 1.18 9.63
CA ARG A 57 11.50 0.96 8.71
C ARG A 57 10.35 1.92 9.04
N LEU A 58 9.80 2.55 8.01
CA LEU A 58 8.58 3.33 8.13
C LEU A 58 7.39 2.40 7.92
N LEU A 59 6.50 2.28 8.90
CA LEU A 59 5.20 1.65 8.69
C LEU A 59 4.27 2.68 8.06
N LEU A 60 3.69 2.36 6.92
CA LEU A 60 2.66 3.14 6.25
C LEU A 60 1.34 2.38 6.25
N GLN A 61 0.25 3.07 6.58
CA GLN A 61 -1.11 2.55 6.46
C GLN A 61 -2.08 3.65 6.01
N ALA A 62 -3.02 3.29 5.15
CA ALA A 62 -4.04 4.19 4.63
C ALA A 62 -5.39 3.50 4.53
N VAL A 63 -6.46 4.26 4.78
CA VAL A 63 -7.85 3.88 4.49
C VAL A 63 -8.46 5.00 3.65
N GLY A 64 -8.69 4.72 2.37
CA GLY A 64 -8.91 5.76 1.37
C GLY A 64 -7.78 6.82 1.40
N PRO A 65 -8.10 8.12 1.31
CA PRO A 65 -7.10 9.18 1.27
C PRO A 65 -6.46 9.50 2.63
N ARG A 66 -6.94 8.88 3.72
CA ARG A 66 -6.41 9.11 5.07
C ARG A 66 -5.20 8.23 5.31
N VAL A 67 -4.02 8.83 5.18
CA VAL A 67 -2.72 8.15 5.34
C VAL A 67 -2.11 8.47 6.71
N ASN A 68 -1.59 7.45 7.36
CA ASN A 68 -0.78 7.57 8.57
C ASN A 68 0.53 6.80 8.39
N HIS A 69 1.61 7.33 8.94
CA HIS A 69 2.91 6.68 8.94
C HIS A 69 3.65 6.96 10.25
N TYR A 70 4.49 6.00 10.67
CA TYR A 70 5.39 6.17 11.81
C TYR A 70 6.59 5.23 11.68
N TYR A 71 7.69 5.58 12.34
CA TYR A 71 8.85 4.69 12.43
C TYR A 71 8.59 3.58 13.43
N ASP A 72 8.63 2.34 12.98
CA ASP A 72 8.25 1.17 13.78
C ASP A 72 9.45 0.59 14.55
N ARG A 73 10.46 0.08 13.83
CA ARG A 73 11.73 -0.37 14.42
C ARG A 73 12.90 -0.24 13.44
N ALA A 74 14.12 -0.38 13.94
CA ALA A 74 15.31 -0.53 13.11
C ALA A 74 15.18 -1.74 12.18
N TRP A 75 15.70 -1.61 10.95
CA TRP A 75 15.99 -2.75 10.09
C TRP A 75 17.08 -3.62 10.74
N THR A 76 16.95 -4.94 10.64
CA THR A 76 17.97 -5.92 11.02
C THR A 76 18.60 -6.53 9.78
N ALA A 77 19.71 -7.26 9.95
CA ALA A 77 20.35 -7.99 8.85
C ALA A 77 19.49 -9.15 8.31
N GLU A 78 18.49 -9.59 9.07
CA GLU A 78 17.54 -10.65 8.68
C GLU A 78 16.34 -10.10 7.92
N ASP A 79 16.08 -8.79 8.01
CA ASP A 79 15.01 -8.16 7.26
C ASP A 79 15.36 -8.07 5.77
N ASP A 80 14.37 -8.37 4.93
CA ASP A 80 14.41 -8.01 3.52
C ASP A 80 14.12 -6.51 3.38
N ARG A 81 15.17 -5.69 3.54
CA ARG A 81 15.07 -4.22 3.51
C ARG A 81 14.69 -3.73 2.12
N ARG A 82 13.39 -3.51 1.93
CA ARG A 82 12.77 -2.93 0.73
C ARG A 82 11.51 -2.16 1.09
N SER A 83 11.13 -1.23 0.22
CA SER A 83 9.82 -0.58 0.30
C SER A 83 8.79 -1.45 -0.41
N ARG A 84 7.87 -2.05 0.36
CA ARG A 84 6.83 -2.93 -0.16
C ARG A 84 5.48 -2.51 0.37
N LEU A 85 4.56 -2.21 -0.53
CA LEU A 85 3.18 -1.83 -0.22
C LEU A 85 2.21 -2.89 -0.76
N VAL A 86 1.23 -3.25 0.05
CA VAL A 86 0.05 -4.00 -0.36
C VAL A 86 -1.05 -2.98 -0.64
N VAL A 87 -1.56 -3.00 -1.87
CA VAL A 87 -2.66 -2.17 -2.34
C VAL A 87 -3.90 -3.05 -2.42
N ILE A 88 -5.02 -2.56 -1.89
CA ILE A 88 -6.32 -3.24 -1.91
C ILE A 88 -7.36 -2.22 -2.36
N GLY A 89 -8.24 -2.59 -3.28
CA GLY A 89 -9.34 -1.76 -3.75
C GLY A 89 -10.40 -2.58 -4.47
N LEU A 90 -11.33 -1.91 -5.14
CA LEU A 90 -12.41 -2.59 -5.86
C LEU A 90 -11.90 -3.33 -7.10
N LYS A 91 -12.63 -4.35 -7.55
CA LYS A 91 -12.32 -5.09 -8.77
C LYS A 91 -12.08 -4.15 -9.97
N GLY A 92 -11.07 -4.47 -10.77
CA GLY A 92 -10.68 -3.65 -11.93
C GLY A 92 -9.67 -2.54 -11.59
N LEU A 93 -8.90 -2.69 -10.52
CA LEU A 93 -7.81 -1.76 -10.20
C LEU A 93 -6.87 -1.58 -11.40
N ASN A 94 -6.61 -0.32 -11.74
CA ASN A 94 -5.62 0.03 -12.76
C ASN A 94 -4.21 -0.04 -12.17
N ARG A 95 -3.69 -1.27 -12.03
CA ARG A 95 -2.36 -1.53 -11.48
C ARG A 95 -1.26 -0.65 -12.10
N PRO A 96 -1.16 -0.48 -13.43
CA PRO A 96 -0.15 0.40 -14.03
C PRO A 96 -0.26 1.88 -13.64
N ALA A 97 -1.48 2.40 -13.44
CA ALA A 97 -1.66 3.78 -13.01
C ALA A 97 -1.27 3.97 -11.54
N ILE A 98 -1.71 3.06 -10.67
CA ILE A 98 -1.35 3.05 -9.26
C ILE A 98 0.17 2.91 -9.08
N GLU A 99 0.83 2.03 -9.86
CA GLU A 99 2.28 1.88 -9.83
C GLU A 99 3.01 3.17 -10.19
N ARG A 100 2.53 3.89 -11.20
CA ARG A 100 3.11 5.18 -11.60
C ARG A 100 2.97 6.24 -10.51
N ILE A 101 1.78 6.34 -9.90
CA ILE A 101 1.52 7.29 -8.81
C ILE A 101 2.43 6.98 -7.62
N LEU A 102 2.53 5.71 -7.21
CA LEU A 102 3.27 5.32 -6.01
C LEU A 102 4.79 5.30 -6.20
N ALA A 103 5.29 5.06 -7.42
CA ALA A 103 6.72 5.10 -7.72
C ALA A 103 7.29 6.53 -7.65
N GLY A 104 6.48 7.54 -8.02
CA GLY A 104 6.89 8.95 -8.09
C GLY A 104 7.61 9.29 -9.39
#